data_AF-A0A2I1HM91-F1
#
_entry.id   AF-A0A2I1HM91-F1
#
_cell.length_a   1.000
_cell.length_b   1.000
_cell.length_c   1.000
_cell.angle_alpha   90.00
_cell.angle_beta   90.00
_cell.angle_gamma   90.00
#
_symmetry.space_group_name_H-M   'P 1'
#
loop_
_entity.id
_entity.type
_entity.pdbx_description
1 polymer ?
#
loop_
_entity_poly.entity_id
_entity_poly.type
_entity_poly.pdbx_seq_one_letter_code
_entity_poly.pdbx_strand_id
1 'polypeptide(L)'
;MDTTIENNDDEMTTWVNTKTREDIQAFYNNFENIYDDYLVKVMQFKTTNDYVELEKTITKPDALLKPGKIPIRLHKPETKVNPAVFFVAVFLIKKAGEALRGIIEETLYSVKIAEKDYERIKIENEEVLAGCAAMTKRINDMEKEKGDKDLTSGLMIADLENRIRNLEADVTAKERIILEKNETINSLWEKINAQDRESSYINVRYDKYGCR
;
A
#
# COMPACT_ATOMS: atom_id res chain seq x y z
N MET A 1 9.06 -6.95 5.91
CA MET A 1 8.01 -7.85 5.39
C MET A 1 8.45 -8.20 4.00
N ASP A 2 8.87 -9.45 3.81
CA ASP A 2 9.24 -9.97 2.51
C ASP A 2 7.92 -10.29 1.81
N THR A 3 7.51 -9.44 0.87
CA THR A 3 6.30 -9.71 0.07
C THR A 3 6.71 -10.73 -0.98
N THR A 4 6.66 -12.00 -0.61
CA THR A 4 6.77 -13.09 -1.58
C THR A 4 5.61 -12.90 -2.55
N ILE A 5 5.91 -12.49 -3.77
CA ILE A 5 4.94 -12.53 -4.86
C ILE A 5 4.68 -14.03 -5.06
N GLU A 6 3.58 -14.53 -4.51
CA GLU A 6 3.08 -15.85 -4.86
C GLU A 6 2.70 -15.76 -6.34
N ASN A 7 3.59 -16.25 -7.21
CA ASN A 7 3.27 -16.52 -8.59
C ASN A 7 2.14 -17.55 -8.57
N ASN A 8 0.91 -17.07 -8.76
CA ASN A 8 -0.27 -17.93 -8.84
C ASN A 8 -0.34 -18.55 -10.24
N ASP A 9 0.71 -19.29 -10.61
CA ASP A 9 0.89 -19.90 -11.93
C ASP A 9 -0.31 -20.81 -12.29
N ASP A 10 -0.94 -21.41 -11.27
CA ASP A 10 -2.15 -22.23 -11.41
C ASP A 10 -3.37 -21.40 -11.84
N GLU A 11 -3.54 -20.20 -11.29
CA GLU A 11 -4.62 -19.27 -11.67
C GLU A 11 -4.42 -18.75 -13.09
N MET A 12 -3.18 -18.36 -13.43
CA MET A 12 -2.83 -17.93 -14.79
C MET A 12 -3.08 -19.04 -15.80
N THR A 13 -2.66 -20.27 -15.50
CA THR A 13 -2.86 -21.44 -16.37
C THR A 13 -4.34 -21.74 -16.56
N THR A 14 -5.14 -21.65 -15.49
CA THR A 14 -6.59 -21.85 -15.54
C THR A 14 -7.28 -20.79 -16.40
N TRP A 15 -6.87 -19.53 -16.27
CA TRP A 15 -7.38 -18.43 -17.10
C TRP A 15 -7.04 -18.63 -18.57
N VAL A 16 -5.77 -18.95 -18.90
CA VAL A 16 -5.32 -19.19 -20.29
C VAL A 16 -6.12 -20.34 -20.92
N ASN A 17 -6.30 -21.44 -20.20
CA ASN A 17 -7.07 -22.58 -20.70
C ASN A 17 -8.54 -22.24 -20.95
N THR A 18 -9.14 -21.47 -20.03
CA THR A 18 -10.54 -21.04 -20.15
C THR A 18 -10.72 -20.13 -21.36
N LYS A 19 -9.87 -19.10 -21.49
CA LYS A 19 -9.93 -18.15 -22.60
C LYS A 19 -9.66 -18.83 -23.95
N THR A 20 -8.69 -19.75 -23.99
CA THR A 20 -8.40 -20.54 -25.20
C THR A 20 -9.62 -21.33 -25.64
N ARG A 21 -10.33 -21.97 -24.70
CA ARG A 21 -11.56 -22.72 -25.00
C ARG A 21 -12.67 -21.82 -25.52
N GLU A 22 -12.84 -20.64 -24.93
CA GLU A 22 -13.84 -19.64 -25.36
C GLU A 22 -13.54 -19.14 -26.77
N ASP A 23 -12.29 -18.79 -27.07
CA ASP A 23 -11.88 -18.30 -28.40
C ASP A 23 -12.03 -19.38 -29.47
N ILE A 24 -11.69 -20.64 -29.14
CA ILE A 24 -11.93 -21.79 -30.03
C ILE A 24 -13.43 -21.97 -30.29
N GLN A 25 -14.27 -21.88 -29.25
CA GLN A 25 -15.71 -21.99 -29.41
C GLN A 25 -16.27 -20.85 -30.28
N ALA A 26 -15.83 -19.62 -30.04
CA ALA A 26 -16.21 -18.45 -30.84
C ALA A 26 -15.80 -18.62 -32.30
N PHE A 27 -14.62 -19.19 -32.57
CA PHE A 27 -14.19 -19.54 -33.92
C PHE A 27 -15.18 -20.51 -34.59
N TYR A 28 -15.51 -21.63 -33.94
CA TYR A 28 -16.41 -22.63 -34.52
C TYR A 28 -17.86 -22.18 -34.66
N ASN A 29 -18.35 -21.30 -33.79
CA ASN A 29 -19.68 -20.72 -33.90
C ASN A 29 -19.89 -19.98 -35.23
N ASN A 30 -18.82 -19.41 -35.82
CA ASN A 30 -18.89 -18.79 -37.15
C ASN A 30 -19.19 -19.80 -38.28
N PHE A 31 -19.11 -21.10 -38.01
CA PHE A 31 -19.32 -22.17 -38.97
C PHE A 31 -20.63 -22.95 -38.75
N GLU A 32 -21.40 -22.66 -37.71
CA GLU A 32 -22.60 -23.43 -37.33
C GLU A 32 -23.59 -23.55 -38.51
N ASN A 33 -23.86 -22.46 -39.21
CA ASN A 33 -24.77 -22.43 -40.36
C ASN A 33 -24.04 -22.39 -41.72
N ILE A 34 -22.70 -22.55 -41.75
CA ILE A 34 -21.92 -22.40 -42.99
C ILE A 34 -22.31 -23.42 -44.06
N TYR A 35 -22.68 -24.64 -43.62
CA TYR A 35 -23.06 -25.70 -44.54
C TYR A 35 -24.32 -25.33 -45.33
N ASP A 36 -25.41 -25.00 -44.63
CA ASP A 36 -26.72 -24.73 -45.22
C ASP A 36 -26.75 -23.40 -45.98
N ASP A 37 -26.14 -22.35 -45.42
CA ASP A 37 -26.25 -21.00 -45.97
C ASP A 37 -25.34 -20.75 -47.18
N TYR A 38 -24.18 -21.42 -47.22
CA TYR A 38 -23.11 -21.10 -48.15
C TYR A 38 -22.54 -22.30 -48.89
N LEU A 39 -22.15 -23.39 -48.22
CA LEU A 39 -21.43 -24.49 -48.89
C LEU A 39 -22.25 -25.16 -49.99
N VAL A 40 -23.56 -25.36 -49.79
CA VAL A 40 -24.46 -25.89 -50.83
C VAL A 40 -24.43 -25.03 -52.09
N LYS A 41 -24.41 -23.69 -51.95
CA LYS A 41 -24.31 -22.76 -53.08
C LYS A 41 -22.93 -22.79 -53.73
N VAL A 42 -21.88 -22.82 -52.91
CA VAL A 42 -20.48 -22.85 -53.38
C VAL A 42 -20.19 -24.10 -54.21
N MET A 43 -20.77 -25.25 -53.86
CA MET A 43 -20.59 -26.51 -54.61
C MET A 43 -21.19 -26.48 -56.02
N GLN A 44 -22.10 -25.56 -56.33
CA GLN A 44 -22.76 -25.49 -57.63
C GLN A 44 -21.91 -24.79 -58.70
N PHE A 45 -20.88 -24.05 -58.31
CA PHE A 45 -20.05 -23.30 -59.26
C PHE A 45 -19.10 -24.20 -60.04
N LYS A 46 -19.04 -23.94 -61.34
CA LYS A 46 -18.14 -24.62 -62.28
C LYS A 46 -17.04 -23.70 -62.81
N THR A 47 -17.25 -22.39 -62.74
CA THR A 47 -16.31 -21.38 -63.23
C THR A 47 -15.88 -20.44 -62.11
N THR A 48 -14.67 -19.91 -62.24
CA THR A 48 -14.12 -18.96 -61.27
C THR A 48 -14.90 -17.65 -61.26
N ASN A 49 -15.40 -17.19 -62.41
CA ASN A 49 -16.11 -15.92 -62.52
C ASN A 49 -17.42 -15.93 -61.72
N ASP A 50 -18.19 -17.02 -61.83
CA ASP A 50 -19.47 -17.14 -61.13
C ASP A 50 -19.26 -17.20 -59.60
N TYR A 51 -18.21 -17.90 -59.16
CA TYR A 51 -17.82 -17.94 -57.75
C TYR A 51 -17.40 -16.55 -57.22
N VAL A 52 -16.66 -15.78 -58.02
CA VAL A 52 -16.21 -14.44 -57.62
C VAL A 52 -17.38 -13.46 -57.48
N GLU A 53 -18.41 -13.58 -58.31
CA GLU A 53 -19.65 -12.79 -58.14
C GLU A 53 -20.35 -13.13 -56.83
N LEU A 54 -20.46 -14.42 -56.47
CA LEU A 54 -21.00 -14.80 -55.16
C LEU A 54 -20.14 -14.24 -54.02
N GLU A 55 -18.81 -14.34 -54.10
CA GLU A 55 -17.92 -13.78 -53.08
C GLU A 55 -18.19 -12.29 -52.85
N LYS A 56 -18.36 -11.49 -53.91
CA LYS A 56 -18.67 -10.06 -53.78
C LYS A 56 -19.95 -9.78 -52.99
N THR A 57 -20.94 -10.67 -53.05
CA THR A 57 -22.20 -10.51 -52.31
C THR A 57 -22.11 -10.89 -50.83
N ILE A 58 -21.24 -11.85 -50.49
CA ILE A 58 -21.10 -12.38 -49.12
C ILE A 58 -20.00 -11.66 -48.34
N THR A 59 -19.01 -11.11 -49.05
CA THR A 59 -17.81 -10.54 -48.46
C THR A 59 -18.08 -9.10 -48.02
N LYS A 60 -17.71 -8.78 -46.77
CA LYS A 60 -17.82 -7.41 -46.25
C LYS A 60 -16.85 -6.47 -47.00
N PRO A 61 -17.15 -5.17 -47.12
CA PRO A 61 -16.30 -4.20 -47.81
C PRO A 61 -14.86 -4.13 -47.26
N ASP A 62 -14.67 -4.44 -45.98
CA ASP A 62 -13.41 -4.41 -45.23
C ASP A 62 -12.75 -5.78 -45.06
N ALA A 63 -13.19 -6.80 -45.81
CA ALA A 63 -12.66 -8.15 -45.67
C ALA A 63 -11.15 -8.24 -45.96
N LEU A 64 -10.48 -9.09 -45.18
CA LEU A 64 -9.04 -9.41 -45.25
C LEU A 64 -8.64 -9.90 -46.66
N LEU A 65 -9.48 -10.75 -47.26
CA LEU A 65 -9.25 -11.31 -48.58
C LEU A 65 -10.32 -10.82 -49.57
N LYS A 66 -9.89 -9.95 -50.48
CA LYS A 66 -10.75 -9.43 -51.55
C LYS A 66 -11.29 -10.55 -52.47
N PRO A 67 -12.50 -10.38 -53.02
CA PRO A 67 -13.06 -11.31 -54.00
C PRO A 67 -12.08 -11.60 -55.16
N GLY A 68 -12.01 -12.85 -55.58
CA GLY A 68 -11.15 -13.28 -56.70
C GLY A 68 -9.65 -13.40 -56.41
N LYS A 69 -9.18 -13.01 -55.21
CA LYS A 69 -7.85 -13.43 -54.75
C LYS A 69 -7.90 -14.89 -54.33
N ILE A 70 -7.34 -15.76 -55.18
CA ILE A 70 -7.22 -17.20 -54.94
C ILE A 70 -5.87 -17.47 -54.26
N PRO A 71 -5.80 -18.28 -53.20
CA PRO A 71 -4.53 -18.70 -52.62
C PRO A 71 -3.62 -19.37 -53.67
N ILE A 72 -2.40 -18.85 -53.83
CA ILE A 72 -1.43 -19.24 -54.88
C ILE A 72 -1.20 -20.75 -54.92
N ARG A 73 -1.28 -21.44 -53.77
CA ARG A 73 -1.07 -22.89 -53.65
C ARG A 73 -2.18 -23.74 -54.26
N LEU A 74 -3.39 -23.20 -54.43
CA LEU A 74 -4.53 -23.94 -54.99
C LEU A 74 -4.57 -23.87 -56.53
N HIS A 75 -3.82 -22.95 -57.15
CA HIS A 75 -3.79 -22.75 -58.60
C HIS A 75 -2.55 -23.39 -59.25
N LYS A 76 -2.30 -24.67 -58.96
CA LYS A 76 -1.28 -25.43 -59.71
C LYS A 76 -1.89 -26.03 -60.98
N PRO A 77 -1.38 -25.70 -62.18
CA PRO A 77 -1.93 -26.22 -63.45
C PRO A 77 -1.80 -27.75 -63.57
N GLU A 78 -0.89 -28.34 -62.80
CA GLU A 78 -0.63 -29.79 -62.75
C GLU A 78 -1.73 -30.59 -62.04
N THR A 79 -2.54 -29.96 -61.20
CA THR A 79 -3.59 -30.61 -60.42
C THR A 79 -4.97 -30.28 -60.97
N LYS A 80 -5.57 -31.23 -61.72
CA LYS A 80 -7.00 -31.18 -62.07
C LYS A 80 -7.85 -31.48 -60.82
N VAL A 81 -8.04 -30.48 -59.97
CA VAL A 81 -8.94 -30.58 -58.81
C VAL A 81 -10.37 -30.34 -59.28
N ASN A 82 -11.34 -31.09 -58.73
CA ASN A 82 -12.75 -30.83 -58.97
C ASN A 82 -13.09 -29.36 -58.58
N PRO A 83 -13.70 -28.56 -59.47
CA PRO A 83 -14.02 -27.16 -59.19
C PRO A 83 -14.81 -26.96 -57.89
N ALA A 84 -15.75 -27.85 -57.55
CA ALA A 84 -16.52 -27.75 -56.32
C ALA A 84 -15.62 -27.87 -55.08
N VAL A 85 -14.69 -28.83 -55.07
CA VAL A 85 -13.72 -29.03 -53.97
C VAL A 85 -12.80 -27.82 -53.85
N PHE A 86 -12.36 -27.28 -54.99
CA PHE A 86 -11.53 -26.08 -55.04
C PHE A 86 -12.24 -24.86 -54.45
N PHE A 87 -13.46 -24.54 -54.90
CA PHE A 87 -14.20 -23.37 -54.41
C PHE A 87 -14.60 -23.49 -52.94
N VAL A 88 -14.96 -24.70 -52.48
CA VAL A 88 -15.22 -24.96 -51.06
C VAL A 88 -13.97 -24.69 -50.22
N ALA A 89 -12.80 -25.18 -50.65
CA ALA A 89 -11.54 -24.95 -49.94
C ALA A 89 -11.19 -23.45 -49.88
N VAL A 90 -11.30 -22.73 -51.00
CA VAL A 90 -11.05 -21.27 -51.04
C VAL A 90 -12.02 -20.54 -50.10
N PHE A 91 -13.31 -20.88 -50.13
CA PHE A 91 -14.33 -20.24 -49.30
C PHE A 91 -14.05 -20.45 -47.81
N LEU A 92 -13.81 -21.70 -47.39
CA LEU A 92 -13.55 -22.04 -46.00
C LEU A 92 -12.28 -21.38 -45.46
N ILE A 93 -11.21 -21.33 -46.25
CA ILE A 93 -9.96 -20.63 -45.86
C ILE A 93 -10.23 -19.14 -45.62
N LYS A 94 -10.97 -18.49 -46.52
CA LYS A 94 -11.31 -17.07 -46.37
C LYS A 94 -12.18 -16.83 -45.15
N LYS A 95 -13.22 -17.64 -44.93
CA LYS A 95 -14.10 -17.54 -43.77
C LYS A 95 -13.36 -17.78 -42.45
N ALA A 96 -12.46 -18.76 -42.41
CA ALA A 96 -11.59 -18.99 -41.26
C ALA A 96 -10.67 -17.79 -40.97
N GLY A 97 -10.11 -17.18 -42.02
CA GLY A 97 -9.32 -15.96 -41.87
C GLY A 97 -10.09 -14.80 -41.25
N GLU A 98 -11.34 -14.57 -41.69
CA GLU A 98 -12.20 -13.54 -41.11
C GLU A 98 -12.59 -13.83 -39.65
N ALA A 99 -12.96 -15.07 -39.34
CA ALA A 99 -13.30 -15.47 -37.97
C ALA A 99 -12.10 -15.29 -37.02
N LEU A 100 -10.92 -15.72 -37.47
CA LEU A 100 -9.68 -15.57 -36.69
C LEU A 100 -9.29 -14.10 -36.52
N ARG A 101 -9.46 -13.26 -37.55
CA ARG A 101 -9.19 -11.83 -37.48
C ARG A 101 -9.98 -11.16 -36.35
N GLY A 102 -11.28 -11.46 -36.23
CA GLY A 102 -12.12 -10.90 -35.17
C GLY A 102 -11.61 -11.24 -33.77
N ILE A 103 -11.25 -12.51 -33.54
CA ILE A 103 -10.69 -12.98 -32.26
C ILE A 103 -9.35 -12.27 -31.96
N ILE A 104 -8.47 -12.14 -32.95
CA ILE A 104 -7.17 -11.45 -32.78
C ILE A 104 -7.37 -9.97 -32.45
N GLU A 105 -8.29 -9.28 -33.14
CA GLU A 105 -8.56 -7.86 -32.90
C GLU A 105 -9.11 -7.61 -31.49
N GLU A 106 -10.04 -8.46 -31.03
CA GLU A 106 -10.59 -8.41 -29.67
C GLU A 106 -9.50 -8.64 -28.62
N THR A 107 -8.72 -9.71 -28.77
CA THR A 107 -7.63 -10.03 -27.84
C THR A 107 -6.59 -8.92 -27.80
N LEU A 108 -6.23 -8.35 -28.96
CA LEU A 108 -5.27 -7.24 -29.03
C LEU A 108 -5.81 -5.98 -28.35
N TYR A 109 -7.11 -5.71 -28.47
CA TYR A 109 -7.75 -4.59 -27.79
C TYR A 109 -7.72 -4.77 -26.27
N SER A 110 -8.07 -5.95 -25.77
CA SER A 110 -8.01 -6.27 -24.34
C SER A 110 -6.59 -6.15 -23.78
N VAL A 111 -5.58 -6.62 -24.50
CA VAL A 111 -4.16 -6.48 -24.09
C VAL A 111 -3.76 -5.01 -23.95
N LYS A 112 -4.17 -4.15 -24.90
CA LYS A 112 -3.87 -2.71 -24.84
C LYS A 112 -4.53 -2.01 -23.64
N ILE A 113 -5.71 -2.46 -23.21
CA ILE A 113 -6.36 -1.94 -22.01
C ILE A 113 -5.56 -2.39 -20.78
N ALA A 114 -5.24 -3.68 -20.68
CA ALA A 114 -4.51 -4.24 -19.56
C ALA A 114 -3.12 -3.58 -19.37
N GLU A 115 -2.42 -3.29 -20.47
CA GLU A 115 -1.14 -2.57 -20.44
C GLU A 115 -1.27 -1.17 -19.83
N LYS A 116 -2.32 -0.43 -20.19
CA LYS A 116 -2.59 0.90 -19.61
C LYS A 116 -2.94 0.83 -18.13
N ASP A 117 -3.73 -0.17 -17.74
CA ASP A 117 -4.09 -0.38 -16.33
C ASP A 117 -2.86 -0.74 -15.49
N TYR A 118 -1.98 -1.59 -16.03
CA TYR A 118 -0.72 -1.95 -15.38
C TYR A 118 0.18 -0.73 -15.16
N GLU A 119 0.38 0.11 -16.17
CA GLU A 119 1.17 1.33 -16.02
C GLU A 119 0.55 2.31 -15.02
N ARG A 120 -0.78 2.45 -14.98
CA ARG A 120 -1.45 3.25 -13.95
C ARG A 120 -1.17 2.71 -12.54
N ILE A 121 -1.38 1.41 -12.32
CA ILE A 121 -1.16 0.77 -11.01
C ILE A 121 0.29 0.90 -10.57
N LYS A 122 1.23 0.78 -11.52
CA LYS A 122 2.66 0.95 -11.25
C LYS A 122 2.97 2.35 -10.73
N ILE A 123 2.44 3.40 -11.37
CA ILE A 123 2.62 4.80 -10.93
C ILE A 123 2.00 5.00 -9.54
N GLU A 124 0.77 4.55 -9.32
CA GLU A 124 0.10 4.65 -8.02
C GLU A 124 0.90 3.95 -6.90
N ASN A 125 1.49 2.77 -7.18
CA ASN A 125 2.34 2.07 -6.24
C ASN A 125 3.64 2.83 -5.92
N GLU A 126 4.26 3.47 -6.91
CA GLU A 126 5.44 4.32 -6.71
C GLU A 126 5.11 5.53 -5.80
N GLU A 127 3.94 6.15 -5.99
CA GLU A 127 3.46 7.24 -5.14
C GLU A 127 3.19 6.78 -3.70
N VAL A 128 2.53 5.63 -3.53
CA VAL A 128 2.28 5.04 -2.21
C VAL A 128 3.60 4.73 -1.50
N LEU A 129 4.57 4.12 -2.19
CA LEU A 129 5.88 3.82 -1.62
C LEU A 129 6.63 5.09 -1.18
N ALA A 130 6.58 6.15 -2.00
CA ALA A 130 7.15 7.44 -1.65
C ALA A 130 6.45 8.06 -0.42
N GLY A 131 5.12 7.97 -0.35
CA GLY A 131 4.32 8.41 0.80
C GLY A 131 4.67 7.65 2.08
N CYS A 132 4.82 6.33 2.01
CA CYS A 132 5.25 5.49 3.13
C CYS A 132 6.67 5.88 3.60
N ALA A 133 7.62 6.09 2.69
CA ALA A 133 8.96 6.51 3.05
C ALA A 133 8.98 7.87 3.77
N ALA A 134 8.19 8.83 3.29
CA ALA A 134 8.04 10.14 3.92
C ALA A 134 7.40 10.04 5.32
N MET A 135 6.40 9.17 5.48
CA MET A 135 5.75 8.92 6.76
C MET A 135 6.71 8.28 7.77
N THR A 136 7.47 7.27 7.37
CA THR A 136 8.50 6.64 8.21
C THR A 136 9.52 7.66 8.69
N LYS A 137 9.99 8.55 7.81
CA LYS A 137 10.90 9.63 8.20
C LYS A 137 10.28 10.53 9.28
N ARG A 138 9.02 10.96 9.11
CA ARG A 138 8.31 11.78 10.10
C ARG A 138 8.16 11.08 11.45
N ILE A 139 7.88 9.78 11.46
CA ILE A 139 7.79 9.00 12.70
C ILE A 139 9.13 9.02 13.43
N ASN A 140 10.24 8.73 12.73
CA ASN A 140 11.57 8.75 13.32
C ASN A 140 11.95 10.14 13.86
N ASP A 141 11.62 11.21 13.13
CA ASP A 141 11.86 12.59 13.58
C ASP A 141 11.07 12.90 14.87
N MET A 142 9.80 12.50 14.94
CA MET A 142 8.96 12.67 16.14
C MET A 142 9.48 11.85 17.34
N GLU A 143 9.92 10.61 17.12
CA GLU A 143 10.50 9.77 18.17
C GLU A 143 11.78 10.40 18.74
N LYS A 144 12.62 10.95 17.87
CA LYS A 144 13.83 11.67 18.28
C LYS A 144 13.49 12.92 19.10
N GLU A 145 12.58 13.77 18.61
CA GLU A 145 12.16 14.97 19.35
C GLU A 145 11.56 14.64 20.71
N LYS A 146 10.78 13.56 20.79
CA LYS A 146 10.22 13.08 22.06
C LYS A 146 11.34 12.63 23.00
N GLY A 147 12.28 11.83 22.52
CA GLY A 147 13.45 11.41 23.29
C GLY A 147 14.25 12.58 23.83
N ASP A 148 14.50 13.61 23.01
CA ASP A 148 15.25 14.81 23.42
C ASP A 148 14.49 15.62 24.49
N LYS A 149 13.16 15.75 24.37
CA LYS A 149 12.31 16.42 25.36
C LYS A 149 12.25 15.64 26.68
N ASP A 150 12.08 14.33 26.61
CA ASP A 150 12.05 13.45 27.79
C ASP A 150 13.39 13.47 28.52
N LEU A 151 14.51 13.46 27.80
CA LEU A 151 15.86 13.58 28.38
C LEU A 151 16.06 14.96 29.05
N THR A 152 15.70 16.04 28.36
CA THR A 152 15.87 17.41 28.87
C THR A 152 15.03 17.63 30.13
N SER A 153 13.76 17.21 30.11
CA SER A 153 12.87 17.32 31.26
C SER A 153 13.34 16.45 32.42
N GLY A 154 13.78 15.21 32.16
CA GLY A 154 14.36 14.32 33.17
C GLY A 154 15.60 14.93 33.85
N LEU A 155 16.51 15.53 33.08
CA LEU A 155 17.68 16.22 33.62
C LEU A 155 17.31 17.44 34.47
N MET A 156 16.34 18.25 34.02
CA MET A 156 15.87 19.41 34.78
C MET A 156 15.19 19.00 36.10
N ILE A 157 14.37 17.94 36.07
CA ILE A 157 13.72 17.40 37.28
C ILE A 157 14.78 16.92 38.27
N ALA A 158 15.77 16.14 37.82
CA ALA A 158 16.83 15.64 38.68
C ALA A 158 17.68 16.76 39.32
N ASP A 159 17.97 17.84 38.58
CA ASP A 159 18.65 19.02 39.13
C ASP A 159 17.81 19.70 40.22
N LEU A 160 16.52 19.93 39.93
CA LEU A 160 15.60 20.56 40.89
C LEU A 160 15.41 19.71 42.15
N GLU A 161 15.25 18.39 42.01
CA GLU A 161 15.16 17.46 43.14
C GLU A 161 16.41 17.50 44.03
N ASN A 162 17.61 17.54 43.44
CA ASN A 162 18.85 17.66 44.19
C ASN A 162 18.96 19.01 44.93
N ARG A 163 18.56 20.11 44.29
CA ARG A 163 18.53 21.44 44.91
C ARG A 163 17.54 21.49 46.08
N ILE A 164 16.36 20.90 45.93
CA ILE A 164 15.36 20.78 47.01
C ILE A 164 15.95 19.99 48.17
N ARG A 165 16.53 18.81 47.93
CA ARG A 165 17.14 17.98 48.98
C ARG A 165 18.24 18.72 49.76
N ASN A 166 19.08 19.49 49.06
CA ASN A 166 20.12 20.29 49.71
C ASN A 166 19.53 21.41 50.57
N LEU A 167 18.48 22.09 50.10
CA LEU A 167 17.80 23.12 50.86
C LEU A 167 17.07 22.55 52.09
N GLU A 168 16.41 21.39 51.96
CA GLU A 168 15.78 20.69 53.08
C GLU A 168 16.80 20.34 54.17
N ALA A 169 18.00 19.89 53.78
CA ALA A 169 19.09 19.61 54.71
C ALA A 169 19.58 20.88 55.44
N ASP A 170 19.74 21.99 54.72
CA ASP A 170 20.17 23.28 55.29
C ASP A 170 19.10 23.85 56.27
N VAL A 171 17.82 23.77 55.89
CA VAL A 171 16.70 24.16 56.78
C VAL A 171 16.71 23.33 58.05
N THR A 172 16.81 22.00 57.93
CA THR A 172 16.85 21.09 59.08
C THR A 172 18.04 21.41 60.02
N ALA A 173 19.21 21.70 59.46
CA ALA A 173 20.38 22.08 60.23
C ALA A 173 20.18 23.40 60.99
N LYS A 174 19.60 24.41 60.32
CA LYS A 174 19.29 25.71 60.93
C LYS A 174 18.22 25.58 62.03
N GLU A 175 17.18 24.78 61.80
CA GLU A 175 16.14 24.50 62.81
C GLU A 175 16.74 23.89 64.08
N ARG A 176 17.64 22.90 63.94
CA ARG A 176 18.33 22.31 65.07
C ARG A 176 19.14 23.34 65.87
N ILE A 177 19.90 24.19 65.19
CA ILE A 177 20.67 25.27 65.84
C ILE A 177 19.74 26.25 66.59
N ILE A 178 18.59 26.60 66.01
CA ILE A 178 17.61 27.48 66.65
C ILE A 178 17.04 26.82 67.91
N LEU A 179 16.69 25.53 67.85
CA LEU A 179 16.21 24.78 69.01
C LEU A 179 17.26 24.74 70.14
N GLU A 180 18.50 24.39 69.83
CA GLU A 180 19.61 24.37 70.80
C GLU A 180 19.83 25.75 71.44
N LYS A 181 19.77 26.82 70.65
CA LYS A 181 19.88 28.19 71.15
C LYS A 181 18.71 28.58 72.05
N ASN A 182 17.48 28.21 71.69
CA ASN A 182 16.30 28.47 72.50
C ASN A 182 16.34 27.72 73.84
N GLU A 183 16.79 26.47 73.86
CA GLU A 183 17.01 25.70 75.09
C GLU A 183 18.05 26.39 75.98
N THR A 184 19.15 26.86 75.39
CA THR A 184 20.19 27.62 76.11
C THR A 184 19.62 28.89 76.71
N ILE A 185 18.83 29.67 75.95
CA ILE A 185 18.17 30.90 76.42
C ILE A 185 17.22 30.62 77.58
N ASN A 186 16.38 29.58 77.47
CA ASN A 186 15.45 29.20 78.53
C ASN A 186 16.19 28.85 79.82
N SER A 187 17.28 28.07 79.72
CA SER A 187 18.10 27.70 80.86
C SER A 187 18.80 28.91 81.51
N LEU A 188 19.20 29.92 80.71
CA LEU A 188 19.71 31.19 81.24
C LEU A 188 18.62 31.98 81.97
N TRP A 189 17.40 32.04 81.42
CA TRP A 189 16.25 32.68 82.07
C TRP A 189 15.90 32.05 83.42
N GLU A 190 15.93 30.72 83.51
CA GLU A 190 15.73 30.01 84.78
C GLU A 190 16.79 30.38 85.82
N LYS A 191 18.06 30.50 85.43
CA LYS A 191 19.15 30.92 86.32
C LYS A 191 18.98 32.35 86.82
N ILE A 192 18.63 33.29 85.94
CA ILE A 192 18.36 34.70 86.32
C ILE A 192 17.23 34.76 87.34
N ASN A 193 16.11 34.08 87.05
CA ASN A 193 14.96 34.04 87.96
C ASN A 193 15.29 33.41 89.32
N ALA A 194 16.18 32.42 89.38
CA ALA A 194 16.65 31.84 90.64
C ALA A 194 17.51 32.84 91.45
N GLN A 195 18.40 33.57 90.78
CA GLN A 195 19.28 34.56 91.40
C GLN A 195 18.51 35.79 91.91
N ASP A 196 17.45 36.21 91.21
CA ASP A 196 16.53 37.26 91.66
C ASP A 196 15.77 36.85 92.92
N ARG A 197 15.36 35.58 93.01
CA ARG A 197 14.73 35.04 94.24
C ARG A 197 15.72 35.04 95.40
N GLU A 198 16.96 34.57 95.22
CA GLU A 198 17.98 34.62 96.28
C GLU A 198 18.27 36.05 96.74
N SER A 199 18.37 37.01 95.82
CA SER A 199 18.58 38.43 96.14
C SER A 199 17.38 39.05 96.91
N SER A 200 16.15 38.65 96.57
CA SER A 200 14.94 39.03 97.31
C SER A 200 14.91 38.44 98.73
N TYR A 201 15.30 37.16 98.89
CA TYR A 201 15.42 36.52 100.20
C TYR A 201 16.50 37.17 101.08
N ILE A 202 17.60 37.66 100.49
CA ILE A 202 18.65 38.39 101.22
C ILE A 202 18.13 39.76 101.68
N ASN A 203 17.44 40.52 100.81
CA ASN A 203 16.86 41.82 101.18
C ASN A 203 15.79 41.72 102.28
N VAL A 204 14.90 40.72 102.23
CA VAL A 204 13.90 40.49 103.30
C VAL A 204 14.57 40.12 104.64
N ARG A 205 15.75 39.50 104.61
CA ARG A 205 16.52 39.19 105.83
C ARG A 205 17.18 40.44 106.43
N TYR A 206 17.59 41.40 105.62
CA TYR A 206 18.15 42.67 106.09
C TYR A 206 17.08 43.58 106.72
N ASP A 207 15.85 43.63 106.17
CA ASP A 207 14.75 44.42 106.76
C ASP A 207 14.26 43.87 108.11
N LYS A 208 14.46 42.57 108.39
CA LYS A 208 14.06 41.94 109.66
C LYS A 208 15.10 42.07 110.78
N TYR A 209 16.32 42.53 110.47
CA TYR A 209 17.42 42.66 111.44
C TYR A 209 18.18 44.01 111.38
N GLY A 210 17.73 44.98 110.58
CA GLY A 210 18.32 46.32 110.47
C GLY A 210 17.70 47.33 111.43
N CYS A 211 18.31 47.51 112.60
CA CYS A 211 18.06 48.57 113.57
C CYS A 211 18.51 49.97 113.09
N ARG A 212 17.72 50.97 113.50
CA ARG A 212 17.99 52.43 113.68
C ARG A 212 18.32 53.30 112.47
#